data_AF-A0A519W189-F1
#
_entry.id   AF-A0A519W189-F1
#
_cell.length_a   1.000
_cell.length_b   1.000
_cell.length_c   1.000
_cell.angle_alpha   90.00
_cell.angle_beta   90.00
_cell.angle_gamma   90.00
#
_symmetry.space_group_name_H-M   'P 1'
#
loop_
_entity.id
_entity.type
_entity.pdbx_description
1 polymer ?
#
loop_
_entity_poly.entity_id
_entity_poly.type
_entity_poly.pdbx_seq_one_letter_code
_entity_poly.pdbx_strand_id
1 'polypeptide(L)'
;MAQKHFRIETKNNILLLSTDNENALVSDYFGKRIADIGEYPAISTLDKFKPGSDDLYNKREAYIPSGSTNLLEPALSVTHADGNKSTVLVFEKIQEQQLDANRKLTIITLKDPKYNFQVNLNYLSYFEEDVVEQWAEISHREKGAVTLNKYASANLTLTGRKFFLKNQHSSAMREMRSEEQELLHGIRTLDSKLGTRTNLLHSSSFMVSVNGPSSEETGEVIAGSLEWSGNFKLDFETFDDYFLRITAGINNFSSNYTLKPSERFITPRFVYTYSQQGKGLASRNLHNWARKYQLADGKGDRSTLLNNWETTYFDFNDQKLKELVQDTKKLGVDVFLLDDGWFGNKYPRNGANAGLGDWDFNKQKLKSGIAGIGKEATAQGIK
;
A
#
# COMPACT_ATOMS: atom_id res chain seq x y z
N MET A 1 15.54 31.54 -2.72
CA MET A 1 16.68 30.74 -2.22
C MET A 1 17.22 29.90 -3.37
N ALA A 2 18.44 29.36 -3.30
CA ALA A 2 18.92 28.43 -4.34
C ALA A 2 18.05 27.16 -4.32
N GLN A 3 17.58 26.72 -5.49
CA GLN A 3 16.82 25.47 -5.66
C GLN A 3 17.66 24.29 -5.16
N LYS A 4 17.11 23.49 -4.24
CA LYS A 4 17.71 22.25 -3.76
C LYS A 4 17.09 21.09 -4.53
N HIS A 5 17.87 20.08 -4.88
CA HIS A 5 17.41 18.87 -5.54
C HIS A 5 17.65 17.65 -4.64
N PHE A 6 16.68 16.74 -4.59
CA PHE A 6 16.71 15.52 -3.79
C PHE A 6 16.39 14.33 -4.69
N ARG A 7 17.07 13.20 -4.46
CA ARG A 7 17.01 12.04 -5.32
C ARG A 7 16.69 10.79 -4.51
N ILE A 8 15.66 10.07 -4.94
CA ILE A 8 15.33 8.75 -4.43
C ILE A 8 15.62 7.79 -5.59
N GLU A 9 16.74 7.07 -5.49
CA GLU A 9 17.26 6.25 -6.58
C GLU A 9 17.09 4.76 -6.28
N THR A 10 16.76 4.02 -7.33
CA THR A 10 16.94 2.57 -7.42
C THR A 10 17.90 2.25 -8.57
N LYS A 11 18.07 0.96 -8.89
CA LYS A 11 18.97 0.52 -9.95
C LYS A 11 18.66 1.18 -11.29
N ASN A 12 17.39 1.21 -11.68
CA ASN A 12 16.95 1.70 -12.99
C ASN A 12 16.05 2.93 -12.94
N ASN A 13 15.59 3.34 -11.75
CA ASN A 13 14.62 4.42 -11.60
C ASN A 13 15.09 5.53 -10.67
N ILE A 14 14.50 6.71 -10.82
CA ILE A 14 14.72 7.87 -9.96
C ILE A 14 13.42 8.63 -9.76
N LEU A 15 13.14 9.02 -8.51
CA LEU A 15 12.24 10.11 -8.17
C LEU A 15 13.09 11.34 -7.83
N LEU A 16 12.92 12.40 -8.61
CA LEU A 16 13.57 13.69 -8.43
C LEU A 16 12.58 14.67 -7.81
N LEU A 17 12.99 15.28 -6.70
CA LEU A 17 12.26 16.33 -6.01
C LEU A 17 13.11 17.59 -5.95
N SER A 18 12.48 18.76 -5.86
CA SER A 18 13.18 20.02 -5.59
C SER A 18 12.41 20.99 -4.73
N THR A 19 13.04 22.09 -4.32
CA THR A 19 12.36 23.22 -3.66
C THR A 19 12.08 24.34 -4.66
N ASP A 20 10.84 24.83 -4.71
CA ASP A 20 10.51 26.02 -5.51
C ASP A 20 10.96 27.35 -4.84
N ASN A 21 10.58 28.49 -5.43
CA ASN A 21 10.92 29.82 -4.91
C ASN A 21 10.25 30.15 -3.56
N GLU A 22 9.14 29.49 -3.23
CA GLU A 22 8.42 29.58 -1.96
C GLU A 22 8.88 28.50 -0.97
N ASN A 23 9.90 27.71 -1.34
CA ASN A 23 10.43 26.60 -0.56
C ASN A 23 9.42 25.46 -0.36
N ALA A 24 8.41 25.34 -1.22
CA ALA A 24 7.56 24.16 -1.32
C ALA A 24 8.36 23.00 -1.94
N LEU A 25 8.13 21.79 -1.46
CA LEU A 25 8.77 20.58 -2.02
C LEU A 25 7.96 20.09 -3.22
N VAL A 26 8.55 20.10 -4.41
CA VAL A 26 7.90 19.71 -5.67
C VAL A 26 8.49 18.44 -6.26
N SER A 27 7.65 17.68 -6.96
CA SER A 27 8.00 16.50 -7.75
C SER A 27 8.34 16.93 -9.18
N ASP A 28 9.61 16.77 -9.54
CA ASP A 28 10.12 17.15 -10.86
C ASP A 28 9.97 16.02 -11.86
N TYR A 29 10.30 14.79 -11.45
CA TYR A 29 10.34 13.64 -12.35
C TYR A 29 10.26 12.32 -11.59
N PHE A 30 9.52 11.35 -12.13
CA PHE A 30 9.61 9.95 -11.71
C PHE A 30 9.66 9.04 -12.94
N GLY A 31 10.71 8.24 -13.06
CA GLY A 31 10.89 7.33 -14.17
C GLY A 31 12.31 6.81 -14.28
N LYS A 32 12.78 6.60 -15.52
CA LYS A 32 14.12 6.10 -15.83
C LYS A 32 15.22 6.94 -15.20
N ARG A 33 16.17 6.28 -14.56
CA ARG A 33 17.41 6.92 -14.11
C ARG A 33 18.23 7.43 -15.30
N ILE A 34 18.57 8.71 -15.28
CA ILE A 34 19.50 9.34 -16.22
C ILE A 34 20.92 9.22 -15.67
N ALA A 35 21.86 8.81 -16.52
CA ALA A 35 23.25 8.55 -16.13
C ALA A 35 24.02 9.84 -15.83
N ASP A 36 23.80 10.90 -16.61
CA ASP A 36 24.43 12.20 -16.38
C ASP A 36 23.57 13.07 -15.46
N ILE A 37 24.11 13.40 -14.29
CA ILE A 37 23.43 14.21 -13.28
C ILE A 37 23.24 15.67 -13.78
N GLY A 38 24.09 16.13 -14.70
CA GLY A 38 23.97 17.45 -15.33
C GLY A 38 22.76 17.60 -16.26
N GLU A 39 22.10 16.50 -16.63
CA GLU A 39 20.91 16.51 -17.49
C GLU A 39 19.60 16.71 -16.69
N TYR A 40 19.59 16.49 -15.37
CA TYR A 40 18.38 16.67 -14.55
C TYR A 40 17.81 18.10 -14.56
N PRO A 41 18.62 19.18 -14.53
CA PRO A 41 18.11 20.53 -14.74
C PRO A 41 17.41 20.70 -16.10
N ALA A 42 17.88 20.01 -17.15
CA ALA A 42 17.24 19.99 -18.45
C ALA A 42 15.92 19.19 -18.44
N ILE A 43 15.68 18.27 -17.52
CA ILE A 43 14.37 17.58 -17.39
C ILE A 43 13.25 18.57 -17.07
N SER A 44 13.51 19.57 -16.22
CA SER A 44 12.55 20.66 -15.97
C SER A 44 12.21 21.46 -17.23
N THR A 45 13.12 21.47 -18.23
CA THR A 45 12.91 22.05 -19.57
C THR A 45 12.35 21.06 -20.59
N LEU A 46 12.47 19.74 -20.33
CA LEU A 46 11.81 18.66 -21.06
C LEU A 46 10.36 18.47 -20.64
N ASP A 47 9.92 19.15 -19.60
CA ASP A 47 8.53 19.46 -19.33
C ASP A 47 8.00 20.33 -20.48
N LYS A 48 7.72 19.68 -21.62
CA LYS A 48 7.09 20.26 -22.83
C LYS A 48 5.65 20.69 -22.57
N PHE A 49 5.22 20.53 -21.33
CA PHE A 49 3.88 20.54 -20.80
C PHE A 49 3.84 21.52 -19.65
N LYS A 50 4.42 22.70 -19.87
CA LYS A 50 4.21 23.83 -18.98
C LYS A 50 2.71 24.02 -18.83
N PRO A 51 2.18 24.03 -17.60
CA PRO A 51 0.89 24.65 -17.35
C PRO A 51 0.89 26.05 -17.98
N GLY A 52 -0.28 26.58 -18.32
CA GLY A 52 -0.39 27.98 -18.74
C GLY A 52 0.15 28.96 -17.69
N SER A 53 -0.11 30.26 -17.84
CA SER A 53 0.31 31.31 -16.89
C SER A 53 -0.16 31.16 -15.43
N ASP A 54 -0.85 30.07 -15.09
CA ASP A 54 -1.43 29.74 -13.79
C ASP A 54 -0.52 28.78 -12.97
N ASP A 55 0.79 28.96 -13.05
CA ASP A 55 1.82 28.24 -12.25
C ASP A 55 1.55 28.31 -10.72
N LEU A 56 0.74 29.26 -10.27
CA LEU A 56 0.31 29.41 -8.87
C LEU A 56 -0.62 28.29 -8.38
N TYR A 57 -1.33 27.59 -9.28
CA TYR A 57 -2.48 26.76 -8.90
C TYR A 57 -2.30 25.25 -9.18
N ASN A 58 -1.34 24.87 -10.02
CA ASN A 58 -1.03 23.47 -10.37
C ASN A 58 0.35 23.04 -9.87
N LYS A 59 0.72 23.44 -8.65
CA LYS A 59 2.01 23.05 -8.06
C LYS A 59 2.06 21.54 -7.89
N ARG A 60 3.14 20.94 -8.41
CA ARG A 60 3.44 19.51 -8.27
C ARG A 60 4.02 19.20 -6.89
N GLU A 61 3.46 19.75 -5.82
CA GLU A 61 4.03 19.52 -4.49
C GLU A 61 4.01 18.03 -4.18
N ALA A 62 5.06 17.53 -3.53
CA ALA A 62 5.23 16.11 -3.25
C ALA A 62 4.25 15.60 -2.16
N TYR A 63 3.59 16.52 -1.44
CA TYR A 63 2.59 16.20 -0.42
C TYR A 63 1.71 17.40 -0.09
N ILE A 64 0.53 17.46 -0.72
CA ILE A 64 -0.27 18.69 -0.75
C ILE A 64 -1.27 18.76 0.41
N PRO A 65 -1.27 19.85 1.20
CA PRO A 65 -2.30 20.09 2.22
C PRO A 65 -3.58 20.74 1.66
N SER A 66 -4.66 20.65 2.42
CA SER A 66 -5.91 21.39 2.16
C SER A 66 -5.89 22.82 2.73
N GLY A 67 -6.67 23.72 2.11
CA GLY A 67 -7.05 25.01 2.70
C GLY A 67 -6.11 26.19 2.38
N SER A 68 -5.09 25.99 1.55
CA SER A 68 -4.25 27.05 0.96
C SER A 68 -4.60 27.27 -0.52
N THR A 69 -3.61 27.32 -1.41
CA THR A 69 -3.77 27.53 -2.87
C THR A 69 -4.05 26.24 -3.64
N ASN A 70 -4.11 25.09 -2.96
CA ASN A 70 -4.36 23.80 -3.60
C ASN A 70 -5.78 23.71 -4.21
N LEU A 71 -5.84 23.40 -5.51
CA LEU A 71 -7.09 23.12 -6.24
C LEU A 71 -7.40 21.64 -6.41
N LEU A 72 -6.43 20.77 -6.09
CA LEU A 72 -6.45 19.33 -6.36
C LEU A 72 -6.81 18.55 -5.10
N GLU A 73 -7.08 17.26 -5.23
CA GLU A 73 -7.43 16.44 -4.08
C GLU A 73 -6.23 16.39 -3.09
N PRO A 74 -6.39 16.90 -1.85
CA PRO A 74 -5.27 17.06 -0.92
C PRO A 74 -4.78 15.70 -0.43
N ALA A 75 -3.48 15.58 -0.17
CA ALA A 75 -2.89 14.45 0.57
C ALA A 75 -3.16 14.55 2.08
N LEU A 76 -3.21 15.77 2.60
CA LEU A 76 -3.37 16.07 4.02
C LEU A 76 -4.49 17.08 4.25
N SER A 77 -5.37 16.81 5.21
CA SER A 77 -6.32 17.81 5.71
C SER A 77 -6.35 17.77 7.24
N VAL A 78 -6.20 18.94 7.86
CA VAL A 78 -6.07 19.09 9.31
C VAL A 78 -7.04 20.15 9.79
N THR A 79 -7.67 19.91 10.93
CA THR A 79 -8.30 20.97 11.75
C THR A 79 -7.33 21.26 12.89
N HIS A 80 -6.71 22.44 12.86
CA HIS A 80 -5.75 22.91 13.86
C HIS A 80 -6.43 23.16 15.21
N ALA A 81 -5.63 23.37 16.26
CA ALA A 81 -6.12 23.50 17.63
C ALA A 81 -7.05 24.71 17.84
N ASP A 82 -6.94 25.73 16.98
CA ASP A 82 -7.79 26.93 16.96
C ASP A 82 -9.03 26.79 16.05
N GLY A 83 -9.22 25.62 15.44
CA GLY A 83 -10.31 25.33 14.50
C GLY A 83 -10.02 25.71 13.03
N ASN A 84 -8.86 26.31 12.73
CA ASN A 84 -8.47 26.61 11.36
C ASN A 84 -8.20 25.32 10.57
N LYS A 85 -8.54 25.32 9.26
CA LYS A 85 -8.40 24.15 8.38
C LYS A 85 -7.35 24.31 7.27
N SER A 86 -6.65 25.43 7.27
CA SER A 86 -5.59 25.74 6.32
C SER A 86 -4.26 25.28 6.86
N THR A 87 -3.58 24.43 6.09
CA THR A 87 -2.20 24.01 6.33
C THR A 87 -1.36 24.37 5.10
N VAL A 88 -0.13 24.82 5.32
CA VAL A 88 0.88 25.03 4.27
C VAL A 88 2.11 24.21 4.66
N LEU A 89 2.77 23.54 3.72
CA LEU A 89 3.96 22.73 4.01
C LEU A 89 5.15 23.25 3.20
N VAL A 90 6.17 23.74 3.91
CA VAL A 90 7.44 24.17 3.31
C VAL A 90 8.57 23.24 3.75
N PHE A 91 9.54 23.04 2.86
CA PHE A 91 10.72 22.25 3.12
C PHE A 91 11.52 22.80 4.31
N GLU A 92 11.93 21.94 5.23
CA GLU A 92 12.84 22.31 6.31
C GLU A 92 14.22 21.66 6.13
N LYS A 93 14.25 20.34 6.04
CA LYS A 93 15.50 19.57 6.00
C LYS A 93 15.30 18.21 5.35
N ILE A 94 16.42 17.62 4.97
CA ILE A 94 16.52 16.24 4.52
C ILE A 94 17.50 15.49 5.40
N GLN A 95 17.21 14.22 5.66
CA GLN A 95 18.10 13.27 6.32
C GLN A 95 18.15 12.00 5.47
N GLU A 96 19.34 11.46 5.29
CA GLU A 96 19.53 10.22 4.54
C GLU A 96 20.25 9.22 5.43
N GLN A 97 19.75 7.99 5.46
CA GLN A 97 20.29 6.90 6.25
C GLN A 97 20.48 5.68 5.34
N GLN A 98 21.73 5.26 5.17
CA GLN A 98 22.01 3.96 4.57
C GLN A 98 21.67 2.88 5.61
N LEU A 99 20.70 2.01 5.33
CA LEU A 99 20.30 0.94 6.25
C LEU A 99 21.17 -0.31 6.07
N ASP A 100 21.56 -0.59 4.83
CA ASP A 100 22.49 -1.65 4.45
C ASP A 100 23.00 -1.42 3.01
N ALA A 101 23.68 -2.39 2.39
CA ALA A 101 24.22 -2.26 1.04
C ALA A 101 23.15 -2.04 -0.07
N ASN A 102 21.88 -2.40 0.17
CA ASN A 102 20.80 -2.33 -0.82
C ASN A 102 19.74 -1.28 -0.49
N ARG A 103 19.57 -0.92 0.79
CA ARG A 103 18.46 -0.09 1.26
C ARG A 103 18.91 1.26 1.80
N LYS A 104 18.24 2.32 1.34
CA LYS A 104 18.44 3.71 1.79
C LYS A 104 17.12 4.34 2.20
N LEU A 105 17.08 4.93 3.39
CA LEU A 105 15.96 5.72 3.88
C LEU A 105 16.27 7.21 3.69
N THR A 106 15.41 7.90 2.95
CA THR A 106 15.43 9.36 2.82
C THR A 106 14.21 9.94 3.55
N ILE A 107 14.47 10.84 4.49
CA ILE A 107 13.45 11.52 5.30
C ILE A 107 13.47 13.00 4.95
N ILE A 108 12.40 13.51 4.38
CA ILE A 108 12.24 14.93 4.07
C ILE A 108 11.24 15.53 5.05
N THR A 109 11.70 16.46 5.88
CA THR A 109 10.88 17.17 6.85
C THR A 109 10.28 18.41 6.20
N LEU A 110 8.96 18.48 6.22
CA LEU A 110 8.15 19.64 5.89
C LEU A 110 7.54 20.23 7.17
N LYS A 111 7.35 21.55 7.20
CA LYS A 111 6.70 22.22 8.33
C LYS A 111 5.69 23.25 7.86
N ASP A 112 4.73 23.52 8.72
CA ASP A 112 3.88 24.69 8.58
C ASP A 112 4.60 25.94 9.10
N PRO A 113 4.62 27.06 8.34
CA PRO A 113 5.29 28.28 8.78
C PRO A 113 4.55 29.03 9.89
N LYS A 114 3.26 28.76 10.09
CA LYS A 114 2.39 29.41 11.07
C LYS A 114 2.11 28.51 12.29
N TYR A 115 1.87 27.22 12.07
CA TYR A 115 1.60 26.27 13.15
C TYR A 115 2.86 25.47 13.51
N ASN A 116 2.99 25.07 14.77
CA ASN A 116 4.01 24.10 15.19
C ASN A 116 3.62 22.70 14.71
N PHE A 117 3.55 22.50 13.40
CA PHE A 117 3.05 21.30 12.74
C PHE A 117 4.10 20.83 11.72
N GLN A 118 4.36 19.52 11.71
CA GLN A 118 5.44 18.93 10.92
C GLN A 118 4.98 17.63 10.27
N VAL A 119 5.41 17.43 9.03
CA VAL A 119 5.26 16.17 8.29
C VAL A 119 6.65 15.70 7.86
N ASN A 120 7.00 14.46 8.20
CA ASN A 120 8.14 13.79 7.60
C ASN A 120 7.65 12.88 6.47
N LEU A 121 8.10 13.14 5.24
CA LEU A 121 7.92 12.23 4.12
C LEU A 121 9.11 11.27 4.10
N ASN A 122 8.81 9.98 4.19
CA ASN A 122 9.81 8.93 4.26
C ASN A 122 9.79 8.15 2.95
N TYR A 123 10.95 7.93 2.37
CA TYR A 123 11.16 7.15 1.15
C TYR A 123 12.23 6.10 1.45
N LEU A 124 11.84 4.84 1.49
CA LEU A 124 12.75 3.72 1.62
C LEU A 124 12.94 3.08 0.24
N SER A 125 14.11 3.27 -0.35
CA SER A 125 14.44 2.64 -1.64
C SER A 125 15.13 1.29 -1.44
N TYR A 126 14.75 0.34 -2.29
CA TYR A 126 15.34 -0.99 -2.43
C TYR A 126 16.03 -1.02 -3.79
N PHE A 127 17.35 -0.81 -3.79
CA PHE A 127 18.09 -0.49 -5.00
C PHE A 127 17.98 -1.60 -6.05
N GLU A 128 18.27 -2.85 -5.69
CA GLU A 128 18.29 -3.99 -6.60
C GLU A 128 16.90 -4.44 -7.07
N GLU A 129 15.83 -4.18 -6.30
CA GLU A 129 14.46 -4.58 -6.63
C GLU A 129 13.71 -3.54 -7.44
N ASP A 130 14.25 -2.32 -7.61
CA ASP A 130 13.55 -1.18 -8.21
C ASP A 130 12.24 -0.79 -7.50
N VAL A 131 12.21 -0.97 -6.18
CA VAL A 131 11.03 -0.68 -5.34
C VAL A 131 11.29 0.48 -4.39
N VAL A 132 10.27 1.31 -4.18
CA VAL A 132 10.24 2.34 -3.15
C VAL A 132 9.03 2.14 -2.25
N GLU A 133 9.22 2.21 -0.94
CA GLU A 133 8.15 2.36 0.03
C GLU A 133 8.09 3.82 0.49
N GLN A 134 6.89 4.40 0.53
CA GLN A 134 6.66 5.78 0.96
C GLN A 134 5.63 5.83 2.09
N TRP A 135 5.87 6.65 3.11
CA TRP A 135 4.88 6.95 4.15
C TRP A 135 5.10 8.34 4.75
N ALA A 136 4.07 8.88 5.40
CA ALA A 136 4.13 10.13 6.15
C ALA A 136 4.15 9.87 7.65
N GLU A 137 4.95 10.64 8.38
CA GLU A 137 4.85 10.79 9.83
C GLU A 137 4.40 12.20 10.16
N ILE A 138 3.31 12.33 10.91
CA ILE A 138 2.66 13.60 11.22
C ILE A 138 2.80 13.86 12.71
N SER A 139 3.24 15.06 13.08
CA SER A 139 3.42 15.47 14.48
C SER A 139 3.24 16.97 14.65
N HIS A 140 2.90 17.41 15.86
CA HIS A 140 2.73 18.83 16.15
C HIS A 140 3.03 19.15 17.62
N ARG A 141 3.26 20.43 17.93
CA ARG A 141 3.41 21.01 19.28
C ARG A 141 2.53 22.23 19.46
N GLU A 142 1.32 22.18 18.89
CA GLU A 142 0.29 23.20 19.11
C GLU A 142 -0.25 23.13 20.55
N LYS A 143 -0.96 24.17 20.99
CA LYS A 143 -1.46 24.28 22.37
C LYS A 143 -2.56 23.25 22.70
N GLY A 144 -3.28 22.76 21.70
CA GLY A 144 -4.36 21.78 21.83
C GLY A 144 -4.22 20.66 20.80
N ALA A 145 -5.06 19.65 20.90
CA ALA A 145 -5.11 18.56 19.94
C ALA A 145 -5.54 19.05 18.55
N VAL A 146 -5.02 18.42 17.51
CA VAL A 146 -5.45 18.64 16.12
C VAL A 146 -6.25 17.45 15.63
N THR A 147 -7.12 17.66 14.64
CA THR A 147 -7.84 16.57 13.98
C THR A 147 -7.27 16.35 12.59
N LEU A 148 -6.76 15.16 12.31
CA LEU A 148 -6.40 14.73 10.97
C LEU A 148 -7.68 14.25 10.26
N ASN A 149 -8.18 15.02 9.30
CA ASN A 149 -9.37 14.69 8.51
C ASN A 149 -9.02 13.86 7.28
N LYS A 150 -7.79 13.98 6.77
CA LYS A 150 -7.21 13.15 5.69
C LYS A 150 -5.70 13.09 5.88
N TYR A 151 -5.09 11.93 5.64
CA TYR A 151 -3.67 11.68 5.91
C TYR A 151 -3.14 10.57 4.97
N ALA A 152 -2.90 10.92 3.71
CA ALA A 152 -2.40 10.00 2.70
C ALA A 152 -0.96 9.55 3.04
N SER A 153 -0.59 8.34 2.64
CA SER A 153 0.78 7.84 2.72
C SER A 153 1.68 8.43 1.63
N ALA A 154 1.10 8.72 0.45
CA ALA A 154 1.83 9.21 -0.71
C ALA A 154 0.94 10.12 -1.58
N ASN A 155 1.61 10.98 -2.36
CA ASN A 155 1.01 11.93 -3.31
C ASN A 155 1.90 12.03 -4.55
N LEU A 156 2.04 10.91 -5.26
CA LEU A 156 2.98 10.72 -6.37
C LEU A 156 2.48 11.43 -7.63
N THR A 157 3.34 12.14 -8.33
CA THR A 157 3.00 12.79 -9.61
C THR A 157 3.74 12.10 -10.76
N LEU A 158 2.99 11.70 -11.78
CA LEU A 158 3.47 11.08 -13.01
C LEU A 158 3.28 12.00 -14.19
N THR A 159 4.18 11.91 -15.18
CA THR A 159 4.13 12.70 -16.41
C THR A 159 3.82 11.82 -17.61
N GLY A 160 2.87 12.21 -18.44
CA GLY A 160 2.45 11.47 -19.63
C GLY A 160 1.18 12.06 -20.24
N ARG A 161 0.94 11.82 -21.54
CA ARG A 161 -0.24 12.38 -22.24
C ARG A 161 -1.54 11.65 -21.97
N LYS A 162 -1.42 10.35 -21.66
CA LYS A 162 -2.53 9.43 -21.44
C LYS A 162 -2.10 8.42 -20.39
N PHE A 163 -3.05 8.01 -19.56
CA PHE A 163 -2.81 7.03 -18.50
C PHE A 163 -3.87 5.95 -18.56
N PHE A 164 -3.46 4.70 -18.38
CA PHE A 164 -4.35 3.55 -18.41
C PHE A 164 -4.25 2.80 -17.09
N LEU A 165 -5.31 2.88 -16.28
CA LEU A 165 -5.39 2.20 -15.00
C LEU A 165 -5.88 0.76 -15.21
N LYS A 166 -5.03 -0.19 -14.85
CA LYS A 166 -5.41 -1.58 -14.61
C LYS A 166 -5.60 -1.80 -13.11
N ASN A 167 -6.81 -2.20 -12.72
CA ASN A 167 -7.16 -2.50 -11.34
C ASN A 167 -7.87 -3.84 -11.22
N GLN A 168 -8.06 -4.28 -9.98
CA GLN A 168 -8.85 -5.47 -9.67
C GLN A 168 -10.21 -5.08 -9.12
N HIS A 169 -11.23 -5.82 -9.57
CA HIS A 169 -12.55 -5.86 -8.95
C HIS A 169 -12.85 -7.29 -8.49
N SER A 170 -13.63 -7.41 -7.43
CA SER A 170 -13.85 -8.67 -6.71
C SER A 170 -15.32 -8.83 -6.31
N SER A 171 -15.71 -10.07 -6.06
CA SER A 171 -16.81 -10.46 -5.17
C SER A 171 -16.41 -11.77 -4.50
N ALA A 172 -17.17 -12.22 -3.49
CA ALA A 172 -16.93 -13.53 -2.91
C ALA A 172 -16.89 -14.61 -4.02
N MET A 173 -15.87 -15.47 -3.98
CA MET A 173 -15.61 -16.53 -4.97
C MET A 173 -15.26 -16.06 -6.38
N ARG A 174 -15.00 -14.76 -6.59
CA ARG A 174 -14.61 -14.16 -7.88
C ARG A 174 -13.59 -13.04 -7.68
N GLU A 175 -12.61 -13.28 -6.82
CA GLU A 175 -11.60 -12.30 -6.41
C GLU A 175 -10.63 -11.96 -7.55
N MET A 176 -10.07 -10.75 -7.51
CA MET A 176 -8.92 -10.31 -8.32
C MET A 176 -9.15 -10.32 -9.84
N ARG A 177 -10.40 -10.16 -10.31
CA ARG A 177 -10.67 -9.99 -11.74
C ARG A 177 -10.13 -8.64 -12.19
N SER A 178 -9.36 -8.63 -13.27
CA SER A 178 -8.72 -7.41 -13.75
C SER A 178 -9.55 -6.72 -14.84
N GLU A 179 -9.53 -5.40 -14.81
CA GLU A 179 -10.03 -4.51 -15.86
C GLU A 179 -8.97 -3.44 -16.15
N GLU A 180 -9.01 -2.86 -17.34
CA GLU A 180 -8.11 -1.76 -17.74
C GLU A 180 -8.92 -0.68 -18.46
N GLN A 181 -8.70 0.57 -18.09
CA GLN A 181 -9.40 1.72 -18.66
C GLN A 181 -8.46 2.93 -18.81
N GLU A 182 -8.71 3.77 -19.82
CA GLU A 182 -8.09 5.10 -19.91
C GLU A 182 -8.61 5.99 -18.76
N LEU A 183 -7.72 6.74 -18.14
CA LEU A 183 -8.06 7.79 -17.17
C LEU A 183 -8.33 9.09 -17.93
N LEU A 184 -9.59 9.52 -17.92
CA LEU A 184 -10.02 10.84 -18.40
C LEU A 184 -9.86 11.88 -17.29
N HIS A 185 -9.94 13.18 -17.63
CA HIS A 185 -9.88 14.30 -16.67
C HIS A 185 -10.80 14.11 -15.46
N GLY A 186 -10.29 14.46 -14.28
CA GLY A 186 -10.96 14.31 -12.99
C GLY A 186 -10.35 13.19 -12.14
N ILE A 187 -11.12 12.70 -11.16
CA ILE A 187 -10.63 11.72 -10.18
C ILE A 187 -11.30 10.36 -10.41
N ARG A 188 -10.49 9.33 -10.65
CA ARG A 188 -10.90 7.94 -10.49
C ARG A 188 -10.46 7.46 -9.12
N THR A 189 -11.39 6.94 -8.32
CA THR A 189 -11.11 6.38 -7.00
C THR A 189 -11.21 4.86 -7.00
N LEU A 190 -10.24 4.18 -6.39
CA LEU A 190 -10.37 2.82 -5.89
C LEU A 190 -10.36 2.88 -4.37
N ASP A 191 -11.41 2.39 -3.70
CA ASP A 191 -11.49 2.49 -2.25
C ASP A 191 -12.21 1.31 -1.59
N SER A 192 -12.01 1.21 -0.28
CA SER A 192 -12.75 0.31 0.58
C SER A 192 -13.16 1.02 1.87
N LYS A 193 -14.42 0.82 2.25
CA LYS A 193 -15.06 1.32 3.47
C LYS A 193 -15.64 0.16 4.30
N LEU A 194 -15.25 -1.07 3.99
CA LEU A 194 -15.90 -2.30 4.45
C LEU A 194 -15.36 -2.83 5.79
N GLY A 195 -14.39 -2.14 6.39
CA GLY A 195 -13.79 -2.51 7.67
C GLY A 195 -12.96 -3.78 7.57
N THR A 196 -13.56 -4.92 7.94
CA THR A 196 -12.86 -6.22 8.01
C THR A 196 -12.84 -6.97 6.68
N ARG A 197 -13.61 -6.53 5.68
CA ARG A 197 -13.68 -7.13 4.34
C ARG A 197 -13.04 -6.23 3.28
N THR A 198 -11.90 -5.65 3.61
CA THR A 198 -11.22 -4.60 2.84
C THR A 198 -11.15 -4.88 1.35
N ASN A 199 -10.74 -6.10 0.96
CA ASN A 199 -10.50 -6.46 -0.44
C ASN A 199 -11.70 -7.11 -1.15
N LEU A 200 -12.90 -7.06 -0.57
CA LEU A 200 -14.07 -7.77 -1.11
C LEU A 200 -14.53 -7.23 -2.47
N LEU A 201 -14.44 -5.91 -2.69
CA LEU A 201 -14.90 -5.27 -3.93
C LEU A 201 -13.73 -4.81 -4.81
N HIS A 202 -12.66 -4.31 -4.20
CA HIS A 202 -11.50 -3.75 -4.87
C HIS A 202 -10.22 -4.14 -4.15
N SER A 203 -9.09 -4.15 -4.87
CA SER A 203 -7.76 -4.27 -4.27
C SER A 203 -7.12 -2.88 -4.14
N SER A 204 -6.24 -2.71 -3.15
CA SER A 204 -5.32 -1.56 -3.08
C SER A 204 -4.16 -1.68 -4.07
N SER A 205 -4.05 -2.78 -4.81
CA SER A 205 -3.05 -2.98 -5.86
C SER A 205 -3.54 -2.48 -7.21
N PHE A 206 -2.64 -1.88 -7.99
CA PHE A 206 -2.95 -1.38 -9.32
C PHE A 206 -1.71 -1.35 -10.23
N MET A 207 -1.95 -1.14 -11.52
CA MET A 207 -0.94 -0.72 -12.49
C MET A 207 -1.44 0.47 -13.30
N VAL A 208 -0.59 1.46 -13.56
CA VAL A 208 -0.86 2.56 -14.48
C VAL A 208 0.14 2.48 -15.63
N SER A 209 -0.36 2.30 -16.84
CA SER A 209 0.45 2.42 -18.06
C SER A 209 0.51 3.88 -18.53
N VAL A 210 1.67 4.33 -18.99
CA VAL A 210 1.90 5.72 -19.41
C VAL A 210 1.95 5.81 -20.94
N ASN A 211 1.32 6.84 -21.52
CA ASN A 211 1.21 7.16 -22.95
C ASN A 211 0.48 6.12 -23.83
N GLY A 212 0.08 4.98 -23.28
CA GLY A 212 -0.64 3.91 -23.97
C GLY A 212 -0.83 2.70 -23.05
N PRO A 213 -1.70 1.74 -23.42
CA PRO A 213 -1.75 0.45 -22.74
C PRO A 213 -0.39 -0.28 -22.86
N SER A 214 0.10 -0.86 -21.76
CA SER A 214 1.31 -1.69 -21.75
C SER A 214 0.98 -3.18 -21.87
N SER A 215 1.91 -3.96 -22.41
CA SER A 215 1.86 -5.42 -22.42
C SER A 215 2.61 -6.01 -21.22
N GLU A 216 2.74 -7.33 -21.13
CA GLU A 216 3.59 -7.97 -20.12
C GLU A 216 5.08 -7.65 -20.33
N GLU A 217 5.54 -7.42 -21.57
CA GLU A 217 6.96 -7.30 -21.89
C GLU A 217 7.36 -5.92 -22.46
N THR A 218 6.40 -5.04 -22.72
CA THR A 218 6.64 -3.72 -23.30
C THR A 218 5.76 -2.63 -22.68
N GLY A 219 6.29 -1.41 -22.68
CA GLY A 219 5.61 -0.22 -22.20
C GLY A 219 6.04 0.23 -20.81
N GLU A 220 5.68 1.47 -20.47
CA GLU A 220 6.01 2.10 -19.20
C GLU A 220 4.86 1.91 -18.21
N VAL A 221 5.17 1.32 -17.05
CA VAL A 221 4.18 0.93 -16.04
C VAL A 221 4.63 1.33 -14.65
N ILE A 222 3.76 2.03 -13.94
CA ILE A 222 3.83 2.14 -12.49
C ILE A 222 2.97 1.03 -11.90
N ALA A 223 3.53 0.18 -11.04
CA ALA A 223 2.75 -0.75 -10.25
C ALA A 223 2.87 -0.36 -8.78
N GLY A 224 1.75 -0.34 -8.06
CA GLY A 224 1.73 0.09 -6.67
C GLY A 224 0.68 -0.63 -5.84
N SER A 225 0.89 -0.62 -4.52
CA SER A 225 -0.06 -1.13 -3.54
C SER A 225 0.06 -0.38 -2.21
N LEU A 226 -1.03 -0.32 -1.45
CA LEU A 226 -0.99 0.14 -0.06
C LEU A 226 -0.81 -1.06 0.87
N GLU A 227 0.26 -1.06 1.65
CA GLU A 227 0.57 -2.07 2.68
C GLU A 227 -0.34 -1.87 3.90
N TRP A 228 -1.63 -2.15 3.70
CA TRP A 228 -2.69 -1.86 4.66
C TRP A 228 -3.84 -2.84 4.53
N SER A 229 -4.26 -3.42 5.64
CA SER A 229 -5.38 -4.38 5.68
C SER A 229 -6.72 -3.73 6.04
N GLY A 230 -6.74 -2.45 6.40
CA GLY A 230 -7.97 -1.71 6.70
C GLY A 230 -8.51 -0.92 5.51
N ASN A 231 -9.51 -0.08 5.75
CA ASN A 231 -10.08 0.81 4.74
C ASN A 231 -9.00 1.65 4.05
N PHE A 232 -8.95 1.59 2.72
CA PHE A 232 -8.00 2.33 1.89
C PHE A 232 -8.73 3.24 0.90
N LYS A 233 -8.01 4.24 0.39
CA LYS A 233 -8.43 5.08 -0.74
C LYS A 233 -7.22 5.39 -1.61
N LEU A 234 -7.36 5.12 -2.91
CA LEU A 234 -6.42 5.47 -3.96
C LEU A 234 -7.15 6.38 -4.94
N ASP A 235 -6.67 7.61 -5.06
CA ASP A 235 -7.19 8.58 -6.02
C ASP A 235 -6.19 8.76 -7.16
N PHE A 236 -6.70 8.63 -8.37
CA PHE A 236 -6.00 8.84 -9.63
C PHE A 236 -6.60 10.09 -10.27
N GLU A 237 -5.95 11.22 -10.05
CA GLU A 237 -6.42 12.54 -10.46
C GLU A 237 -5.62 13.05 -11.66
N THR A 238 -6.28 13.13 -12.80
CA THR A 238 -5.78 13.79 -14.01
C THR A 238 -6.30 15.23 -14.01
N PHE A 239 -5.41 16.18 -13.78
CA PHE A 239 -5.79 17.57 -13.52
C PHE A 239 -5.38 18.56 -14.62
N ASP A 240 -4.61 18.09 -15.60
CA ASP A 240 -4.31 18.79 -16.84
C ASP A 240 -4.06 17.75 -17.95
N ASP A 241 -3.47 18.17 -19.08
CA ASP A 241 -3.23 17.30 -20.23
C ASP A 241 -2.08 16.31 -20.06
N TYR A 242 -1.29 16.42 -18.98
CA TYR A 242 0.05 15.81 -18.94
C TYR A 242 0.44 15.18 -17.61
N PHE A 243 -0.36 15.38 -16.56
CA PHE A 243 -0.04 14.91 -15.23
C PHE A 243 -1.14 14.01 -14.67
N LEU A 244 -0.68 12.95 -14.00
CA LEU A 244 -1.51 12.10 -13.17
C LEU A 244 -0.97 12.16 -11.74
N ARG A 245 -1.84 12.48 -10.80
CA ARG A 245 -1.57 12.40 -9.38
C ARG A 245 -2.17 11.13 -8.80
N ILE A 246 -1.34 10.39 -8.07
CA ILE A 246 -1.73 9.21 -7.33
C ILE A 246 -1.64 9.53 -5.84
N THR A 247 -2.80 9.66 -5.20
CA THR A 247 -2.89 9.86 -3.75
C THR A 247 -3.32 8.55 -3.10
N ALA A 248 -2.47 7.98 -2.25
CA ALA A 248 -2.69 6.66 -1.66
C ALA A 248 -2.64 6.74 -0.14
N GLY A 249 -3.62 6.17 0.56
CA GLY A 249 -3.59 6.08 2.03
C GLY A 249 -4.84 5.46 2.66
N ILE A 250 -4.97 5.66 3.96
CA ILE A 250 -6.17 5.27 4.72
C ILE A 250 -7.39 6.01 4.17
N ASN A 251 -8.52 5.31 4.01
CA ASN A 251 -9.76 5.95 3.59
C ASN A 251 -10.22 6.99 4.63
N ASN A 252 -10.44 8.23 4.22
CA ASN A 252 -10.89 9.31 5.09
C ASN A 252 -12.38 9.25 5.45
N PHE A 253 -13.16 8.32 4.90
CA PHE A 253 -14.55 8.11 5.28
C PHE A 253 -14.66 7.61 6.73
N SER A 254 -15.25 8.44 7.61
CA SER A 254 -15.43 8.13 9.04
C SER A 254 -14.10 7.82 9.77
N SER A 255 -13.02 8.50 9.37
CA SER A 255 -11.66 8.24 9.88
C SER A 255 -10.99 9.47 10.47
N ASN A 256 -11.73 10.41 11.04
CA ASN A 256 -11.12 11.56 11.72
C ASN A 256 -10.26 11.07 12.90
N TYR A 257 -9.00 11.48 12.94
CA TYR A 257 -8.06 11.09 13.99
C TYR A 257 -7.67 12.30 14.85
N THR A 258 -7.92 12.24 16.16
CA THR A 258 -7.45 13.27 17.10
C THR A 258 -6.01 12.99 17.50
N LEU A 259 -5.08 13.82 17.04
CA LEU A 259 -3.66 13.74 17.39
C LEU A 259 -3.36 14.71 18.54
N LYS A 260 -2.79 14.20 19.64
CA LYS A 260 -2.40 15.03 20.77
C LYS A 260 -1.03 15.69 20.53
N PRO A 261 -0.75 16.84 21.17
CA PRO A 261 0.56 17.46 21.09
C PRO A 261 1.70 16.50 21.45
N SER A 262 2.79 16.55 20.68
CA SER A 262 3.98 15.70 20.81
C SER A 262 3.78 14.20 20.55
N GLU A 263 2.58 13.75 20.21
CA GLU A 263 2.37 12.41 19.67
C GLU A 263 2.72 12.37 18.17
N ARG A 264 3.06 11.17 17.69
CA ARG A 264 3.38 10.92 16.29
C ARG A 264 2.36 9.97 15.69
N PHE A 265 1.76 10.38 14.59
CA PHE A 265 0.92 9.53 13.74
C PHE A 265 1.73 9.04 12.54
N ILE A 266 1.65 7.76 12.21
CA ILE A 266 2.38 7.14 11.10
C ILE A 266 1.36 6.51 10.15
N THR A 267 1.40 6.89 8.87
CA THR A 267 0.55 6.29 7.84
C THR A 267 1.07 4.89 7.44
N PRO A 268 0.24 4.01 6.87
CA PRO A 268 0.74 2.76 6.26
C PRO A 268 1.72 3.07 5.13
N ARG A 269 2.52 2.07 4.73
CA ARG A 269 3.45 2.21 3.61
C ARG A 269 2.70 2.09 2.29
N PHE A 270 3.02 2.96 1.35
CA PHE A 270 2.65 2.86 -0.05
C PHE A 270 3.87 2.36 -0.83
N VAL A 271 3.78 1.16 -1.38
CA VAL A 271 4.87 0.54 -2.13
C VAL A 271 4.62 0.72 -3.63
N TYR A 272 5.67 1.06 -4.38
CA TYR A 272 5.58 1.18 -5.83
C TYR A 272 6.90 0.88 -6.55
N THR A 273 6.79 0.53 -7.83
CA THR A 273 7.89 0.33 -8.77
C THR A 273 7.55 1.02 -10.09
N TYR A 274 8.58 1.47 -10.81
CA TYR A 274 8.47 1.90 -12.21
C TYR A 274 9.13 0.84 -13.10
N SER A 275 8.46 0.46 -14.19
CA SER A 275 8.96 -0.47 -15.19
C SER A 275 8.96 0.21 -16.55
N GLN A 276 10.02 0.01 -17.32
CA GLN A 276 10.11 0.40 -18.73
C GLN A 276 9.93 -0.80 -19.68
N GLN A 277 9.64 -1.98 -19.12
CA GLN A 277 9.58 -3.27 -19.84
C GLN A 277 8.27 -3.99 -19.52
N GLY A 278 7.17 -3.23 -19.46
CA GLY A 278 5.83 -3.76 -19.29
C GLY A 278 5.48 -4.23 -17.88
N LYS A 279 4.29 -4.84 -17.79
CA LYS A 279 3.63 -5.30 -16.56
C LYS A 279 4.34 -6.46 -15.89
N GLY A 280 5.03 -7.30 -16.65
CA GLY A 280 5.74 -8.48 -16.17
C GLY A 280 6.93 -8.11 -15.31
N LEU A 281 7.77 -7.17 -15.77
CA LEU A 281 8.89 -6.66 -14.95
C LEU A 281 8.39 -5.96 -13.69
N ALA A 282 7.36 -5.10 -13.80
CA ALA A 282 6.78 -4.42 -12.64
C ALA A 282 6.30 -5.42 -11.57
N SER A 283 5.62 -6.49 -11.99
CA SER A 283 5.19 -7.55 -11.08
C SER A 283 6.37 -8.29 -10.44
N ARG A 284 7.38 -8.66 -11.23
CA ARG A 284 8.57 -9.38 -10.74
C ARG A 284 9.38 -8.55 -9.74
N ASN A 285 9.45 -7.23 -9.92
CA ASN A 285 10.07 -6.32 -8.95
C ASN A 285 9.37 -6.40 -7.59
N LEU A 286 8.06 -6.23 -7.56
CA LEU A 286 7.26 -6.33 -6.34
C LEU A 286 7.29 -7.76 -5.74
N HIS A 287 7.25 -8.81 -6.56
CA HIS A 287 7.36 -10.19 -6.07
C HIS A 287 8.72 -10.47 -5.40
N ASN A 288 9.81 -9.97 -5.99
CA ASN A 288 11.15 -10.13 -5.44
C ASN A 288 11.33 -9.35 -4.15
N TRP A 289 10.85 -8.11 -4.10
CA TRP A 289 10.81 -7.31 -2.88
C TRP A 289 9.99 -8.00 -1.78
N ALA A 290 8.75 -8.40 -2.07
CA ALA A 290 7.86 -9.00 -1.07
C ALA A 290 8.45 -10.28 -0.46
N ARG A 291 9.01 -11.17 -1.30
CA ARG A 291 9.65 -12.42 -0.84
C ARG A 291 10.92 -12.18 -0.02
N LYS A 292 11.63 -11.08 -0.23
CA LYS A 292 12.87 -10.75 0.50
C LYS A 292 12.60 -9.99 1.80
N TYR A 293 11.61 -9.11 1.81
CA TYR A 293 11.50 -8.07 2.83
C TYR A 293 10.18 -8.04 3.59
N GLN A 294 9.09 -8.59 3.04
CA GLN A 294 7.76 -8.45 3.63
C GLN A 294 7.17 -9.75 4.14
N LEU A 295 7.32 -10.84 3.39
CA LEU A 295 6.75 -12.13 3.76
C LEU A 295 7.64 -12.82 4.80
N ALA A 296 7.01 -13.31 5.87
CA ALA A 296 7.65 -14.25 6.79
C ALA A 296 8.09 -15.49 6.00
N ASP A 297 9.40 -15.76 6.01
CA ASP A 297 10.03 -16.83 5.23
C ASP A 297 9.62 -16.82 3.73
N GLY A 298 9.69 -15.66 3.08
CA GLY A 298 9.23 -15.47 1.70
C GLY A 298 9.99 -16.26 0.62
N LYS A 299 11.11 -16.90 0.97
CA LYS A 299 11.90 -17.78 0.07
C LYS A 299 11.92 -19.24 0.50
N GLY A 300 11.37 -19.58 1.66
CA GLY A 300 11.27 -20.96 2.08
C GLY A 300 10.21 -21.73 1.32
N ASP A 301 10.27 -23.05 1.46
CA ASP A 301 9.29 -23.96 0.87
C ASP A 301 7.93 -23.84 1.55
N ARG A 302 6.90 -24.39 0.90
CA ARG A 302 5.55 -24.48 1.46
C ARG A 302 5.14 -25.95 1.48
N SER A 303 4.65 -26.39 2.63
CA SER A 303 4.10 -27.74 2.77
C SER A 303 2.86 -27.91 1.91
N THR A 304 2.73 -29.09 1.32
CA THR A 304 1.46 -29.56 0.76
C THR A 304 0.53 -29.92 1.91
N LEU A 305 -0.76 -29.60 1.80
CA LEU A 305 -1.73 -29.86 2.87
C LEU A 305 -3.02 -30.47 2.34
N LEU A 306 -3.66 -31.27 3.20
CA LEU A 306 -5.03 -31.73 3.03
C LEU A 306 -5.90 -31.01 4.07
N ASN A 307 -6.85 -30.20 3.61
CA ASN A 307 -7.83 -29.51 4.44
C ASN A 307 -9.17 -30.28 4.37
N ASN A 308 -9.81 -30.54 5.53
CA ASN A 308 -11.07 -31.32 5.57
C ASN A 308 -12.36 -30.52 5.31
N TRP A 309 -12.30 -29.20 5.06
CA TRP A 309 -13.46 -28.32 4.94
C TRP A 309 -14.46 -28.82 3.89
N GLU A 310 -14.06 -28.93 2.62
CA GLU A 310 -15.00 -29.35 1.57
C GLU A 310 -15.34 -30.85 1.62
N THR A 311 -14.51 -31.65 2.30
CA THR A 311 -14.74 -33.09 2.46
C THR A 311 -15.81 -33.41 3.51
N THR A 312 -15.89 -32.58 4.56
CA THR A 312 -16.71 -32.91 5.74
C THR A 312 -17.61 -31.77 6.19
N TYR A 313 -17.30 -30.52 5.84
CA TYR A 313 -17.87 -29.34 6.45
C TYR A 313 -17.88 -29.50 7.99
N PHE A 314 -19.05 -29.39 8.61
CA PHE A 314 -19.22 -29.59 10.05
C PHE A 314 -19.45 -31.06 10.45
N ASP A 315 -19.56 -32.00 9.52
CA ASP A 315 -19.89 -33.41 9.77
C ASP A 315 -18.63 -34.30 9.85
N PHE A 316 -17.98 -34.28 11.01
CA PHE A 316 -16.84 -35.14 11.32
C PHE A 316 -16.81 -35.54 12.80
N ASN A 317 -15.98 -36.51 13.14
CA ASN A 317 -15.68 -36.94 14.51
C ASN A 317 -14.24 -37.51 14.55
N ASP A 318 -13.81 -38.04 15.71
CA ASP A 318 -12.46 -38.62 15.87
C ASP A 318 -12.11 -39.64 14.77
N GLN A 319 -13.03 -40.55 14.44
CA GLN A 319 -12.75 -41.64 13.51
C GLN A 319 -12.56 -41.11 12.10
N LYS A 320 -13.48 -40.27 11.62
CA LYS A 320 -13.42 -39.69 10.28
C LYS A 320 -12.15 -38.88 10.08
N LEU A 321 -11.72 -38.13 11.10
CA LEU A 321 -10.46 -37.37 11.04
C LEU A 321 -9.22 -38.28 11.03
N LYS A 322 -9.21 -39.38 11.79
CA LYS A 322 -8.11 -40.35 11.74
C LYS A 322 -7.97 -40.99 10.36
N GLU A 323 -9.07 -41.36 9.74
CA GLU A 323 -9.09 -41.88 8.36
C GLU A 323 -8.52 -40.85 7.38
N LEU A 324 -8.91 -39.57 7.49
CA LEU A 324 -8.36 -38.49 6.66
C LEU A 324 -6.86 -38.24 6.89
N VAL A 325 -6.37 -38.36 8.12
CA VAL A 325 -4.93 -38.27 8.43
C VAL A 325 -4.16 -39.41 7.74
N GLN A 326 -4.70 -40.63 7.77
CA GLN A 326 -4.10 -41.77 7.08
C GLN A 326 -4.11 -41.59 5.56
N ASP A 327 -5.18 -41.03 5.00
CA ASP A 327 -5.26 -40.72 3.57
C ASP A 327 -4.30 -39.60 3.16
N THR A 328 -4.07 -38.61 4.04
CA THR A 328 -3.02 -37.58 3.85
C THR A 328 -1.66 -38.23 3.64
N LYS A 329 -1.33 -39.26 4.43
CA LYS A 329 -0.10 -40.04 4.28
C LYS A 329 -0.05 -40.82 2.97
N LYS A 330 -1.14 -41.49 2.58
CA LYS A 330 -1.22 -42.26 1.32
C LYS A 330 -1.04 -41.37 0.09
N LEU A 331 -1.57 -40.14 0.14
CA LEU A 331 -1.42 -39.15 -0.92
C LEU A 331 0.00 -38.56 -1.01
N GLY A 332 0.82 -38.73 0.02
CA GLY A 332 2.17 -38.16 0.09
C GLY A 332 2.19 -36.67 0.43
N VAL A 333 1.19 -36.19 1.16
CA VAL A 333 1.02 -34.79 1.57
C VAL A 333 1.66 -34.55 2.94
N ASP A 334 2.16 -33.34 3.20
CA ASP A 334 2.96 -33.05 4.40
C ASP A 334 2.14 -32.75 5.66
N VAL A 335 0.98 -32.11 5.51
CA VAL A 335 0.18 -31.53 6.61
C VAL A 335 -1.28 -31.97 6.51
N PHE A 336 -1.87 -32.34 7.65
CA PHE A 336 -3.33 -32.43 7.78
C PHE A 336 -3.86 -31.18 8.48
N LEU A 337 -4.71 -30.41 7.80
CA LEU A 337 -5.29 -29.17 8.33
C LEU A 337 -6.74 -29.37 8.77
N LEU A 338 -6.95 -29.34 10.08
CA LEU A 338 -8.27 -29.37 10.69
C LEU A 338 -8.95 -28.00 10.57
N ASP A 339 -10.02 -27.94 9.77
CA ASP A 339 -10.81 -26.74 9.50
C ASP A 339 -11.96 -26.56 10.50
N ASP A 340 -12.90 -25.65 10.21
CA ASP A 340 -13.97 -25.21 11.10
C ASP A 340 -14.83 -26.37 11.66
N GLY A 341 -15.32 -26.19 12.88
CA GLY A 341 -16.23 -27.14 13.52
C GLY A 341 -15.64 -28.00 14.63
N TRP A 342 -14.39 -27.79 15.02
CA TRP A 342 -13.74 -28.56 16.09
C TRP A 342 -14.01 -28.03 17.50
N PHE A 343 -14.58 -26.82 17.63
CA PHE A 343 -14.69 -26.06 18.89
C PHE A 343 -16.13 -25.84 19.37
N GLY A 344 -16.26 -25.26 20.58
CA GLY A 344 -17.53 -24.95 21.23
C GLY A 344 -18.12 -26.15 22.00
N ASN A 345 -18.60 -25.89 23.22
CA ASN A 345 -19.24 -26.91 24.08
C ASN A 345 -20.69 -26.53 24.42
N LYS A 346 -20.90 -25.41 25.13
CA LYS A 346 -22.26 -24.92 25.44
C LYS A 346 -23.01 -24.53 24.17
N TYR A 347 -22.31 -23.90 23.22
CA TYR A 347 -22.81 -23.54 21.89
C TYR A 347 -21.90 -24.19 20.84
N PRO A 348 -22.11 -25.48 20.50
CA PRO A 348 -21.17 -26.23 19.69
C PRO A 348 -21.10 -25.73 18.24
N ARG A 349 -19.90 -25.73 17.65
CA ARG A 349 -19.66 -25.39 16.24
C ARG A 349 -20.01 -26.55 15.31
N ASN A 350 -21.28 -26.96 15.33
CA ASN A 350 -21.81 -27.98 14.39
C ASN A 350 -22.45 -27.35 13.15
N GLY A 351 -22.33 -26.04 13.00
CA GLY A 351 -22.84 -25.23 11.90
C GLY A 351 -22.33 -23.80 12.02
N ALA A 352 -22.61 -22.98 11.00
CA ALA A 352 -22.10 -21.61 10.93
C ALA A 352 -22.74 -20.62 11.93
N ASN A 353 -23.80 -21.03 12.65
CA ASN A 353 -24.66 -20.17 13.47
C ASN A 353 -24.31 -20.16 14.98
N ALA A 354 -23.28 -20.87 15.43
CA ALA A 354 -22.88 -20.94 16.84
C ALA A 354 -21.36 -21.12 17.01
N GLY A 355 -20.86 -20.98 18.24
CA GLY A 355 -19.52 -21.40 18.68
C GLY A 355 -18.37 -20.41 18.50
N LEU A 356 -18.49 -19.38 17.65
CA LEU A 356 -17.43 -18.37 17.51
C LEU A 356 -17.21 -17.62 18.83
N GLY A 357 -15.98 -17.66 19.34
CA GLY A 357 -15.59 -17.14 20.65
C GLY A 357 -15.27 -18.23 21.70
N ASP A 358 -15.76 -19.45 21.50
CA ASP A 358 -15.57 -20.59 22.41
C ASP A 358 -14.53 -21.57 21.86
N TRP A 359 -13.24 -21.27 22.01
CA TRP A 359 -12.12 -22.01 21.40
C TRP A 359 -11.67 -23.30 22.14
N ASP A 360 -12.52 -23.83 23.03
CA ASP A 360 -12.33 -25.17 23.59
C ASP A 360 -12.85 -26.23 22.62
N PHE A 361 -12.16 -27.36 22.50
CA PHE A 361 -12.60 -28.43 21.61
C PHE A 361 -13.99 -28.96 22.00
N ASN A 362 -14.78 -29.31 20.99
CA ASN A 362 -16.11 -29.88 21.15
C ASN A 362 -15.98 -31.32 21.68
N LYS A 363 -16.21 -31.51 22.99
CA LYS A 363 -16.09 -32.82 23.68
C LYS A 363 -17.13 -33.85 23.23
N GLN A 364 -18.21 -33.42 22.57
CA GLN A 364 -19.19 -34.35 22.01
C GLN A 364 -18.70 -34.94 20.69
N LYS A 365 -18.06 -34.11 19.86
CA LYS A 365 -17.58 -34.44 18.52
C LYS A 365 -16.19 -35.09 18.52
N LEU A 366 -15.31 -34.62 19.39
CA LEU A 366 -13.92 -35.05 19.52
C LEU A 366 -13.68 -35.64 20.93
N LYS A 367 -14.01 -36.91 21.10
CA LYS A 367 -13.85 -37.67 22.36
C LYS A 367 -12.40 -37.77 22.80
N SER A 368 -11.47 -37.86 21.86
CA SER A 368 -10.02 -37.91 22.13
C SER A 368 -9.40 -36.51 22.23
N GLY A 369 -10.20 -35.46 22.02
CA GLY A 369 -9.73 -34.08 21.85
C GLY A 369 -8.83 -33.89 20.63
N ILE A 370 -8.35 -32.65 20.43
CA ILE A 370 -7.44 -32.31 19.32
C ILE A 370 -6.11 -33.06 19.44
N ALA A 371 -5.66 -33.31 20.68
CA ALA A 371 -4.45 -34.08 20.95
C ALA A 371 -4.52 -35.51 20.39
N GLY A 372 -5.70 -36.13 20.33
CA GLY A 372 -5.88 -37.44 19.69
C GLY A 372 -5.57 -37.41 18.19
N ILE A 373 -5.95 -36.34 17.51
CA ILE A 373 -5.68 -36.12 16.09
C ILE A 373 -4.20 -35.85 15.87
N GLY A 374 -3.60 -34.96 16.67
CA GLY A 374 -2.17 -34.65 16.58
C GLY A 374 -1.27 -35.86 16.83
N LYS A 375 -1.67 -36.77 17.74
CA LYS A 375 -0.96 -38.04 17.96
C LYS A 375 -1.05 -38.96 16.74
N GLU A 376 -2.20 -39.07 16.10
CA GLU A 376 -2.35 -39.84 14.86
C GLU A 376 -1.47 -39.25 13.75
N ALA A 377 -1.51 -37.93 13.54
CA ALA A 377 -0.69 -37.25 12.54
C ALA A 377 0.80 -37.53 12.76
N THR A 378 1.28 -37.38 14.00
CA THR A 378 2.67 -37.67 14.37
C THR A 378 3.03 -39.13 14.09
N ALA A 379 2.14 -40.08 14.41
CA ALA A 379 2.38 -41.51 14.18
C ALA A 379 2.49 -41.85 12.67
N GLN A 380 1.79 -41.11 11.81
CA GLN A 380 1.87 -41.25 10.35
C GLN A 380 3.04 -40.44 9.74
N GLY A 381 3.77 -39.66 10.55
CA GLY A 381 4.80 -38.74 10.08
C GLY A 381 4.23 -37.55 9.30
N ILE A 382 3.03 -37.11 9.67
CA ILE A 382 2.30 -35.95 9.15
C ILE A 382 2.35 -34.83 10.18
N LYS A 383 2.42 -33.58 9.72
CA LYS A 383 2.36 -32.39 10.56
C LYS A 383 0.92 -32.00 10.91
#